data_AF-A0A920MQB2-F1
#
_entry.id   AF-A0A920MQB2-F1
#
_cell.length_a   1.000
_cell.length_b   1.000
_cell.length_c   1.000
_cell.angle_alpha   90.00
_cell.angle_beta   90.00
_cell.angle_gamma   90.00
#
_symmetry.space_group_name_H-M   'P 1'
#
loop_
_entity.id
_entity.type
_entity.pdbx_description
1 polymer ?
#
loop_
_entity_poly.entity_id
_entity_poly.type
_entity_poly.pdbx_seq_one_letter_code
_entity_poly.pdbx_strand_id
1 'polypeptide(L)' 'MVYDLAGYFIRSFTASQNEEGNQVTEWVWDVAELESGVYFAHVEASNNENIETSIIKVAVIH' A
#
# COMPACT_ATOMS: atom_id res chain seq x y z
N MET A 1 1.36 -2.92 2.05
CA MET A 1 2.35 -2.49 3.06
C MET A 1 3.21 -1.37 2.48
N VAL A 2 3.70 -0.44 3.28
CA VAL A 2 4.49 0.74 2.86
C VAL A 2 5.83 0.76 3.59
N TYR A 3 6.89 1.05 2.84
CA TYR A 3 8.28 1.07 3.29
C TYR A 3 8.99 2.34 2.85
N ASP A 4 10.04 2.74 3.57
CA ASP A 4 10.95 3.80 3.11
C ASP A 4 11.98 3.29 2.09
N LEU A 5 12.89 4.19 1.67
CA LEU A 5 13.95 3.89 0.71
C LEU A 5 14.93 2.80 1.20
N ALA A 6 15.16 2.69 2.51
CA ALA A 6 16.02 1.67 3.10
C ALA A 6 15.30 0.34 3.35
N GLY A 7 13.99 0.27 3.07
CA GLY A 7 13.16 -0.91 3.28
C GLY A 7 12.61 -1.02 4.70
N TYR A 8 12.70 0.02 5.53
CA TYR A 8 12.07 0.02 6.84
C TYR A 8 10.56 0.13 6.72
N PHE A 9 9.85 -0.66 7.51
CA PHE A 9 8.40 -0.67 7.55
C PHE A 9 7.86 0.66 8.12
N ILE A 10 6.92 1.27 7.40
CA ILE A 10 6.25 2.49 7.81
C ILE A 10 4.82 2.21 8.26
N ARG A 11 4.04 1.49 7.43
CA ARG A 11 2.61 1.27 7.66
C ARG A 11 2.06 0.12 6.83
N SER A 12 0.93 -0.46 7.25
CA SER A 12 0.11 -1.34 6.43
C SER A 12 -1.34 -0.87 6.37
N PHE A 13 -2.00 -1.24 5.27
CA PHE A 13 -3.44 -1.12 5.07
C PHE A 13 -3.94 -2.48 4.64
N THR A 14 -5.11 -2.89 5.15
CA THR A 14 -5.73 -4.16 4.82
C THR A 14 -7.22 -3.96 4.63
N ALA A 15 -7.80 -4.77 3.76
CA ALA A 15 -9.23 -4.90 3.59
C ALA A 15 -9.52 -6.35 3.18
N SER A 16 -10.61 -6.90 3.71
CA SER A 16 -11.15 -8.18 3.26
C SER A 16 -12.38 -7.89 2.42
N GLN A 17 -12.38 -8.36 1.17
CA GLN A 17 -13.55 -8.27 0.31
C GLN A 17 -14.30 -9.60 0.35
N ASN A 18 -15.60 -9.53 0.63
CA ASN A 18 -16.47 -10.71 0.78
C ASN A 18 -17.43 -10.89 -0.40
N GLU A 19 -17.40 -9.98 -1.37
CA GLU A 19 -18.29 -9.96 -2.52
C GLU A 19 -17.52 -10.20 -3.81
N GLU A 20 -18.16 -10.87 -4.77
CA GLU A 20 -17.62 -11.10 -6.11
C GLU A 20 -17.61 -9.82 -6.94
N GLY A 21 -16.76 -9.79 -7.97
CA GLY A 21 -16.64 -8.67 -8.91
C GLY A 21 -15.49 -7.70 -8.59
N ASN A 22 -15.45 -6.57 -9.30
CA ASN A 22 -14.40 -5.56 -9.13
C ASN A 22 -14.66 -4.74 -7.87
N GLN A 23 -13.80 -4.94 -6.87
CA GLN A 23 -13.85 -4.23 -5.60
C GLN A 23 -12.72 -3.22 -5.56
N VAL A 24 -13.05 -1.95 -5.33
CA VAL A 24 -12.07 -0.86 -5.18
C VAL A 24 -11.99 -0.50 -3.71
N THR A 25 -10.78 -0.57 -3.16
CA THR A 25 -10.50 -0.10 -1.79
C THR A 25 -9.62 1.14 -1.87
N GLU A 26 -10.03 2.18 -1.14
CA GLU A 26 -9.29 3.43 -1.02
C GLU A 26 -8.86 3.65 0.42
N TRP A 27 -7.66 4.19 0.61
CA TRP A 27 -7.14 4.57 1.92
C TRP A 27 -6.61 5.99 1.87
N VAL A 28 -6.87 6.75 2.93
CA VAL A 28 -6.22 8.04 3.18
C VAL A 28 -5.00 7.78 4.05
N TRP A 29 -3.82 8.17 3.56
CA TRP A 29 -2.58 8.09 4.30
C TRP A 29 -2.20 9.48 4.79
N ASP A 30 -2.26 9.69 6.10
CA ASP A 30 -1.71 10.89 6.73
C ASP A 30 -0.17 10.83 6.74
N VAL A 31 0.45 11.84 6.11
CA VAL A 31 1.89 11.95 5.90
C VAL A 31 2.51 13.13 6.65
N ALA A 32 1.76 13.79 7.54
CA ALA A 32 2.23 14.99 8.25
C ALA A 32 3.53 14.77 9.03
N GLU A 33 3.69 13.59 9.64
CA GLU A 33 4.86 13.22 10.46
C GLU A 33 5.94 12.46 9.67
N LEU A 34 5.82 12.37 8.35
CA LEU A 34 6.81 11.70 7.50
C LEU A 34 7.78 12.72 6.90
N GLU A 35 9.03 12.30 6.76
CA GLU A 35 10.02 13.08 6.03
C GLU A 35 9.69 13.15 4.54
N SER A 36 10.01 14.28 3.90
CA SER A 36 9.95 14.37 2.43
C SER A 36 10.88 13.34 1.81
N GLY A 37 10.39 12.58 0.83
CA GLY A 37 11.18 11.49 0.26
C GLY A 37 10.38 10.53 -0.60
N VAL A 38 11.02 9.40 -0.92
CA VAL A 38 10.41 8.32 -1.69
C VAL A 38 10.11 7.15 -0.78
N TYR A 39 8.90 6.63 -0.91
CA TYR A 39 8.39 5.45 -0.25
C TYR A 39 7.92 4.43 -1.28
N PHE A 40 7.84 3.17 -0.87
CA PHE A 40 7.40 2.06 -1.70
C PHE A 40 6.23 1.34 -1.05
N ALA A 41 5.11 1.30 -1.76
CA ALA A 41 3.95 0.50 -1.35
C ALA A 41 3.98 -0.85 -2.08
N HIS A 42 4.16 -1.92 -1.33
CA HIS A 42 3.91 -3.29 -1.77
C HIS A 42 2.42 -3.59 -1.64
N VAL A 43 1.73 -3.75 -2.76
CA VAL A 43 0.30 -4.07 -2.83
C VAL A 43 0.18 -5.55 -3.18
N GLU A 44 -0.59 -6.26 -2.37
CA GLU A 44 -0.93 -7.67 -2.60
C GLU A 44 -2.45 -7.79 -2.63
N ALA A 45 -2.96 -8.47 -3.66
CA ALA A 45 -4.36 -8.87 -3.75
C ALA A 45 -4.39 -10.39 -3.95
N SER A 46 -5.19 -11.07 -3.14
CA SER A 46 -5.25 -12.52 -3.17
C SER A 46 -6.69 -13.03 -3.14
N ASN A 47 -6.90 -14.17 -3.79
CA ASN A 47 -8.08 -15.00 -3.64
C ASN A 47 -7.64 -16.45 -3.35
N ASN A 48 -8.57 -17.40 -3.36
CA ASN A 48 -8.25 -18.80 -3.06
C ASN A 48 -7.35 -19.49 -4.10
N GLU A 49 -7.17 -18.90 -5.28
CA GLU A 49 -6.45 -19.50 -6.40
C GLU A 49 -5.13 -18.79 -6.70
N ASN A 50 -5.10 -17.47 -6.58
CA ASN A 50 -4.00 -16.62 -7.05
C ASN A 50 -3.66 -15.49 -6.08
N ILE A 51 -2.40 -15.06 -6.16
CA ILE A 51 -1.88 -13.89 -5.49
C ILE A 51 -1.24 -13.00 -6.55
N GLU A 52 -1.69 -11.76 -6.64
CA GLU A 52 -1.13 -10.74 -7.51
C GLU A 52 -0.44 -9.69 -6.67
N THR A 53 0.76 -9.26 -7.09
CA THR A 53 1.55 -8.28 -6.37
C THR A 53 2.00 -7.15 -7.28
N SER A 54 2.07 -5.95 -6.72
CA SER A 54 2.61 -4.77 -7.40
C SER A 54 3.37 -3.88 -6.43
N ILE A 55 4.33 -3.11 -6.95
CA ILE A 55 5.08 -2.12 -6.19
C ILE A 55 4.78 -0.74 -6.77
N ILE A 56 4.27 0.16 -5.92
CA ILE A 56 3.97 1.55 -6.26
C ILE A 56 5.02 2.44 -5.59
N LYS A 57 5.64 3.33 -6.37
CA LYS A 57 6.54 4.37 -5.86
C LYS A 57 5.73 5.60 -5.47
N VAL A 58 5.89 6.08 -4.24
CA VAL A 58 5.17 7.24 -3.70
C VAL A 58 6.19 8.31 -3.32
N ALA A 59 5.96 9.55 -3.75
CA ALA A 59 6.76 10.69 -3.34
C ALA A 59 5.97 11.54 -2.34
N VAL A 60 6.56 11.78 -1.17
CA VAL A 60 6.03 12.72 -0.16
C VAL A 60 6.82 14.02 -0.29
N ILE A 61 6.11 15.13 -0.45
CA ILE A 61 6.66 16.47 -0.62
C ILE A 61 5.82 17.43 0.23
N HIS A 62 6.48 18.16 1.12
CA HIS A 62 5.90 19.24 1.93
C HIS A 62 6.10 20.61 1.27
#